data_AF-A0A2A2B4U3-F1
#
_entry.id   AF-A0A2A2B4U3-F1
#
_cell.length_a   1.000
_cell.length_b   1.000
_cell.length_c   1.000
_cell.angle_alpha   90.00
_cell.angle_beta   90.00
_cell.angle_gamma   90.00
#
_symmetry.space_group_name_H-M   'P 1'
#
loop_
_entity.id
_entity.type
_entity.pdbx_description
1 polymer ?
#
loop_
_entity_poly.entity_id
_entity_poly.type
_entity_poly.pdbx_seq_one_letter_code
_entity_poly.pdbx_strand_id
1 'polypeptide(L)'
;MIYKVISNKYLRIALIFLVIQQIIVASSTYFIARLAQSFAENGPLFPYMLLFAASLVVVYVPAYFCVTNTERAKYDAHKLYNDTFHTVFLGKTYFLSSDELQSTATTTLVQESNYTLETVIDSIFDISALVFNVLFNVLVIAWFLDSTLMLGYAVGIVFASMFVHFRRHTLKTAAKTDQQSRLNLTAKLFDSWDNVVIFNKHNYTLYNNIVQKSFATAKNNSVKSTSIQHINSSLGMIILMLPVFVVTGFIFNKNWNDAATMAVLIATLPRQIQLLQMCYALIGYHTSIGVIKTMLDGILEVLQPTNVDLDTYIQADQIRVKQTGEIFNSTQLPKKGRVTLIGSNGVGKSCMLLKLKDHYQEQAYYLPAKHNLYFNYKTDQTHKGSTGQQLIKQIQEIREDDQSTVVMLDEWDAHLDKENTQIIDQYLDELAQTRLVIDVRH
;
A
#
# COMPACT_ATOMS: atom_id res chain seq x y z
N MET A 1 11.14 7.55 -2.47
CA MET A 1 9.70 7.43 -2.19
C MET A 1 9.39 7.45 -0.70
N ILE A 2 9.95 6.53 0.10
CA ILE A 2 9.77 6.44 1.57
C ILE A 2 9.92 7.80 2.28
N TYR A 3 11.01 8.53 2.00
CA TYR A 3 11.22 9.86 2.57
C TYR A 3 10.12 10.86 2.21
N LYS A 4 9.60 10.82 0.98
CA LYS A 4 8.51 11.71 0.54
C LYS A 4 7.17 11.36 1.22
N VAL A 5 6.90 10.06 1.44
CA VAL A 5 5.73 9.59 2.20
C VAL A 5 5.81 10.07 3.66
N ILE A 6 6.96 9.92 4.31
CA ILE A 6 7.19 10.38 5.70
C ILE A 6 7.20 11.92 5.78
N SER A 7 7.64 12.59 4.73
CA SER A 7 7.72 14.05 4.65
C SER A 7 6.40 14.73 4.26
N ASN A 8 5.28 14.00 4.26
CA ASN A 8 3.97 14.54 3.90
C ASN A 8 3.61 15.76 4.80
N LYS A 9 3.17 16.85 4.17
CA LYS A 9 2.78 18.09 4.85
C LYS A 9 1.67 17.84 5.88
N TYR A 10 0.65 17.06 5.55
CA TYR A 10 -0.46 16.79 6.45
C TYR A 10 -0.04 15.91 7.62
N LEU A 11 0.86 14.94 7.40
CA LEU A 11 1.43 14.13 8.48
C LEU A 11 2.21 15.00 9.46
N ARG A 12 3.02 15.95 8.98
CA ARG A 12 3.74 16.90 9.86
C ARG A 12 2.78 17.76 10.69
N ILE A 13 1.70 18.24 10.08
CA ILE A 13 0.67 19.01 10.79
C ILE A 13 0.00 18.14 11.86
N ALA A 14 -0.35 16.90 11.53
CA ALA A 14 -0.91 15.93 12.48
C ALA A 14 0.03 15.70 13.66
N LEU A 15 1.33 15.53 13.41
CA LEU A 15 2.34 15.35 14.46
C LEU A 15 2.50 16.58 15.37
N ILE A 16 2.37 17.81 14.83
CA ILE A 16 2.39 19.02 15.65
C ILE A 16 1.18 19.05 16.61
N PHE A 17 -0.02 18.81 16.09
CA PHE A 17 -1.23 18.73 16.93
C PHE A 17 -1.16 17.58 17.93
N LEU A 18 -0.53 16.47 17.57
CA LEU A 18 -0.29 15.35 18.46
C LEU A 18 0.60 15.73 19.63
N VAL A 19 1.67 16.49 19.41
CA VAL A 19 2.52 16.99 20.51
C VAL A 19 1.70 17.85 21.46
N ILE A 20 0.89 18.78 20.94
CA ILE A 20 0.00 19.63 21.76
C ILE A 20 -0.98 18.76 22.57
N GLN A 21 -1.60 17.77 21.92
CA GLN A 21 -2.51 16.82 22.57
C GLN A 21 -1.81 16.08 23.72
N GLN A 22 -0.61 15.54 23.50
CA GLN A 22 0.11 14.78 24.53
C GLN A 22 0.61 15.67 25.68
N ILE A 23 0.93 16.95 25.42
CA ILE A 23 1.25 17.92 26.47
C ILE A 23 0.02 18.19 27.36
N ILE A 24 -1.17 18.36 26.77
CA ILE A 24 -2.42 18.53 27.55
C ILE A 24 -2.67 17.30 28.42
N VAL A 25 -2.49 16.11 27.86
CA VAL A 25 -2.64 14.83 28.57
C VAL A 25 -1.61 14.67 29.71
N ALA A 26 -0.36 15.08 29.50
CA ALA A 26 0.64 15.07 30.57
C ALA A 26 0.33 16.12 31.65
N SER A 27 -0.21 17.27 31.26
CA SER A 27 -0.64 18.33 32.18
C SER A 27 -1.78 17.87 33.08
N SER A 28 -2.70 17.01 32.62
CA SER A 28 -3.74 16.44 33.47
C SER A 28 -3.15 15.57 34.59
N THR A 29 -2.06 14.85 34.30
CA THR A 29 -1.29 14.06 35.29
C THR A 29 -0.60 14.98 36.31
N TYR A 30 -0.13 16.15 35.88
CA TYR A 30 0.40 17.17 36.78
C TYR A 30 -0.68 17.70 37.73
N PHE A 31 -1.87 18.05 37.20
CA PHE A 31 -2.95 18.62 38.01
C PHE A 31 -3.49 17.64 39.06
N ILE A 32 -3.62 16.35 38.73
CA ILE A 32 -4.07 15.34 39.70
C ILE A 32 -3.04 15.11 40.81
N ALA A 33 -1.74 15.11 40.50
CA ALA A 33 -0.68 14.98 41.48
C ALA A 33 -0.67 16.19 42.45
N ARG A 34 -0.78 17.42 41.92
CA ARG A 34 -0.89 18.64 42.74
C ARG A 34 -2.15 18.66 43.59
N LEU A 35 -3.28 18.19 43.05
CA LEU A 35 -4.53 18.08 43.79
C LEU A 35 -4.39 17.12 44.97
N ALA A 36 -3.77 15.96 44.77
CA ALA A 36 -3.52 14.98 45.83
C ALA A 36 -2.59 15.52 46.94
N GLN A 37 -1.52 16.22 46.55
CA GLN A 37 -0.62 16.88 47.51
C GLN A 37 -1.34 17.98 48.29
N SER A 38 -2.06 18.87 47.60
CA SER A 38 -2.82 19.95 48.23
C SER A 38 -3.93 19.43 49.15
N PHE A 39 -4.45 18.24 48.90
CA PHE A 39 -5.42 17.58 49.79
C PHE A 39 -4.75 17.11 51.09
N ALA A 40 -3.55 16.54 51.01
CA ALA A 40 -2.78 16.13 52.20
C ALA A 40 -2.29 17.33 53.03
N GLU A 41 -1.98 18.46 52.38
CA GLU A 41 -1.42 19.67 53.01
C GLU A 41 -2.49 20.73 53.39
N ASN A 42 -3.78 20.47 53.19
CA ASN A 42 -4.89 21.44 53.37
C ASN A 42 -4.75 22.75 52.55
N GLY A 43 -4.20 22.66 51.34
CA GLY A 43 -4.04 23.79 50.41
C GLY A 43 -5.27 24.06 49.51
N PRO A 44 -5.18 25.01 48.57
CA PRO A 44 -6.28 25.37 47.67
C PRO A 44 -6.56 24.30 46.60
N LEU A 45 -7.68 23.59 46.74
CA LEU A 45 -8.08 22.48 45.85
C LEU A 45 -8.77 22.92 44.54
N PHE A 46 -9.60 23.96 44.61
CA PHE A 46 -10.45 24.40 43.51
C PHE A 46 -9.72 24.72 42.18
N PRO A 47 -8.57 25.44 42.16
CA PRO A 47 -7.91 25.77 40.89
C PRO A 47 -7.37 24.52 40.17
N TYR A 48 -6.82 23.55 40.90
CA TYR A 48 -6.29 22.32 40.31
C TYR A 48 -7.39 21.40 39.78
N MET A 49 -8.53 21.36 40.47
CA MET A 49 -9.71 20.63 40.00
C MET A 49 -10.26 21.21 38.69
N LEU A 50 -10.36 22.54 38.58
CA LEU A 50 -10.83 23.22 37.37
C LEU A 50 -9.86 23.01 36.20
N LEU A 51 -8.55 23.13 36.43
CA LEU A 51 -7.53 22.88 35.41
C LEU A 51 -7.52 21.43 34.94
N PHE A 52 -7.71 20.47 35.86
CA PHE A 52 -7.89 19.07 35.51
C PHE A 52 -9.11 18.86 34.63
N ALA A 53 -10.29 19.36 35.01
CA ALA A 53 -11.51 19.26 34.22
C ALA A 53 -11.37 19.93 32.83
N ALA A 54 -10.75 21.11 32.77
CA ALA A 54 -10.48 21.81 31.52
C ALA A 54 -9.57 20.98 30.59
N SER A 55 -8.54 20.33 31.14
CA SER A 55 -7.62 19.49 30.34
C SER A 55 -8.33 18.29 29.68
N LEU A 56 -9.37 17.73 30.32
CA LEU A 56 -10.16 16.63 29.77
C LEU A 56 -11.03 17.05 28.58
N VAL A 57 -11.46 18.31 28.53
CA VAL A 57 -12.31 18.82 27.43
C VAL A 57 -11.45 19.37 26.30
N VAL A 58 -10.42 20.17 26.63
CA VAL A 58 -9.59 20.86 25.64
C VAL A 58 -8.81 19.89 24.75
N VAL A 59 -8.49 18.69 25.25
CA VAL A 59 -7.74 17.67 24.49
C VAL A 59 -8.46 17.20 23.22
N TYR A 60 -9.80 17.30 23.14
CA TYR A 60 -10.56 16.86 21.97
C TYR A 60 -10.37 17.77 20.75
N VAL A 61 -10.03 19.06 20.95
CA VAL A 61 -9.79 20.00 19.86
C VAL A 61 -8.57 19.59 19.01
N PRO A 62 -7.35 19.43 19.57
CA PRO A 62 -6.21 18.95 18.79
C PRO A 62 -6.42 17.51 18.30
N ALA A 63 -7.13 16.66 19.03
CA ALA A 63 -7.42 15.29 18.59
C ALA A 63 -8.20 15.25 17.25
N TYR A 64 -9.18 16.14 17.07
CA TYR A 64 -9.89 16.27 15.78
C TYR A 64 -8.94 16.60 14.62
N PHE A 65 -8.03 17.55 14.82
CA PHE A 65 -7.04 17.92 13.81
C PHE A 65 -6.04 16.81 13.53
N CYS A 66 -5.64 16.04 14.55
CA CYS A 66 -4.80 14.85 14.35
C CYS A 66 -5.46 13.88 13.37
N VAL A 67 -6.68 13.42 13.67
CA VAL A 67 -7.40 12.42 12.85
C VAL A 67 -7.62 12.92 11.43
N THR A 68 -8.12 14.14 11.27
CA THR A 68 -8.43 14.70 9.95
C THR A 68 -7.19 14.85 9.06
N ASN A 69 -6.06 15.28 9.64
CA ASN A 69 -4.82 15.43 8.87
C ASN A 69 -4.13 14.10 8.61
N THR A 70 -4.24 13.10 9.50
CA THR A 70 -3.76 11.74 9.24
C THR A 70 -4.51 11.12 8.06
N GLU A 71 -5.84 11.26 7.99
CA GLU A 71 -6.63 10.79 6.85
C GLU A 71 -6.24 11.48 5.54
N ARG A 72 -6.03 12.81 5.54
CA ARG A 72 -5.51 13.51 4.37
C ARG A 72 -4.12 13.02 3.94
N ALA A 73 -3.27 12.68 4.92
CA ALA A 73 -1.94 12.17 4.63
C ALA A 73 -1.96 10.82 3.92
N LYS A 74 -2.94 9.95 4.22
CA LYS A 74 -3.15 8.65 3.55
C LYS A 74 -3.41 8.86 2.06
N TYR A 75 -4.40 9.66 1.70
CA TYR A 75 -4.74 9.94 0.30
C TYR A 75 -3.59 10.58 -0.49
N ASP A 76 -2.85 11.51 0.11
CA ASP A 76 -1.67 12.11 -0.53
C ASP A 76 -0.56 11.07 -0.77
N ALA A 77 -0.39 10.09 0.12
CA ALA A 77 0.57 9.00 -0.08
C ALA A 77 0.13 8.05 -1.20
N HIS A 78 -1.17 7.72 -1.28
CA HIS A 78 -1.71 6.94 -2.42
C HIS A 78 -1.49 7.66 -3.73
N LYS A 79 -1.79 8.96 -3.79
CA LYS A 79 -1.57 9.78 -4.98
C LYS A 79 -0.10 9.76 -5.38
N LEU A 80 0.82 9.98 -4.44
CA LEU A 80 2.26 9.92 -4.72
C LEU A 80 2.68 8.54 -5.27
N TYR A 81 2.10 7.45 -4.75
CA TYR A 81 2.38 6.12 -5.25
C TYR A 81 1.87 5.90 -6.67
N ASN A 82 0.63 6.30 -6.94
CA ASN A 82 0.05 6.25 -8.27
C ASN A 82 0.86 7.11 -9.27
N ASP A 83 1.23 8.34 -8.91
CA ASP A 83 2.06 9.20 -9.77
C ASP A 83 3.43 8.55 -10.05
N THR A 84 4.05 7.91 -9.05
CA THR A 84 5.31 7.19 -9.24
C THR A 84 5.12 5.96 -10.15
N PHE A 85 4.02 5.22 -9.98
CA PHE A 85 3.65 4.11 -10.86
C PHE A 85 3.54 4.58 -12.32
N HIS A 86 2.84 5.69 -12.56
CA HIS A 86 2.79 6.31 -13.89
C HIS A 86 4.19 6.63 -14.40
N THR A 87 5.05 7.31 -13.63
CA THR A 87 6.41 7.62 -14.10
C THR A 87 7.27 6.39 -14.42
N VAL A 88 7.04 5.25 -13.74
CA VAL A 88 7.81 4.02 -13.95
C VAL A 88 7.36 3.27 -15.20
N PHE A 89 6.04 3.19 -15.44
CA PHE A 89 5.46 2.35 -16.49
C PHE A 89 4.99 3.10 -17.74
N LEU A 90 4.82 4.42 -17.68
CA LEU A 90 4.36 5.24 -18.81
C LEU A 90 5.24 5.04 -20.04
N GLY A 91 4.61 4.77 -21.18
CA GLY A 91 5.28 4.62 -22.49
C GLY A 91 6.04 3.31 -22.71
N LYS A 92 6.27 2.49 -21.66
CA LYS A 92 7.06 1.25 -21.75
C LYS A 92 6.21 0.06 -22.16
N THR A 93 5.87 -0.01 -23.44
CA THR A 93 4.90 -0.99 -23.96
C THR A 93 5.40 -2.43 -23.96
N TYR A 94 6.71 -2.64 -23.86
CA TYR A 94 7.29 -3.97 -23.74
C TYR A 94 6.86 -4.72 -22.47
N PHE A 95 6.36 -4.04 -21.43
CA PHE A 95 5.81 -4.72 -20.26
C PHE A 95 4.46 -5.42 -20.50
N LEU A 96 3.75 -5.08 -21.58
CA LEU A 96 2.47 -5.72 -21.93
C LEU A 96 2.63 -7.19 -22.32
N SER A 97 3.85 -7.66 -22.62
CA SER A 97 4.09 -9.06 -22.96
C SER A 97 4.16 -9.99 -21.73
N SER A 98 4.16 -9.44 -20.51
CA SER A 98 4.26 -10.23 -19.27
C SER A 98 2.97 -10.18 -18.46
N ASP A 99 2.15 -11.22 -18.60
CA ASP A 99 0.89 -11.39 -17.85
C ASP A 99 1.14 -11.42 -16.32
N GLU A 100 2.24 -12.04 -15.88
CA GLU A 100 2.63 -12.11 -14.47
C GLU A 100 2.92 -10.72 -13.89
N LEU A 101 3.71 -9.91 -14.62
CA LEU A 101 4.01 -8.55 -14.21
C LEU A 101 2.75 -7.68 -14.21
N GLN A 102 1.91 -7.78 -15.24
CA GLN A 102 0.66 -7.01 -15.33
C GLN A 102 -0.28 -7.34 -14.16
N SER A 103 -0.50 -8.63 -13.88
CA SER A 103 -1.36 -9.10 -12.80
C SER A 103 -0.83 -8.65 -11.43
N THR A 104 0.47 -8.84 -11.19
CA THR A 104 1.12 -8.46 -9.93
C THR A 104 1.07 -6.95 -9.75
N ALA A 105 1.49 -6.17 -10.75
CA ALA A 105 1.54 -4.71 -10.68
C ALA A 105 0.15 -4.09 -10.48
N THR A 106 -0.87 -4.58 -11.18
CA THR A 106 -2.25 -4.09 -11.04
C THR A 106 -2.84 -4.45 -9.69
N THR A 107 -2.64 -5.69 -9.22
CA THR A 107 -3.11 -6.13 -7.89
C THR A 107 -2.44 -5.31 -6.77
N THR A 108 -1.12 -5.09 -6.89
CA THR A 108 -0.37 -4.26 -5.95
C THR A 108 -0.85 -2.82 -5.96
N LEU A 109 -1.09 -2.22 -7.14
CA LEU A 109 -1.59 -0.86 -7.25
C LEU A 109 -2.97 -0.70 -6.60
N VAL A 110 -3.91 -1.61 -6.89
CA VAL A 110 -5.32 -1.49 -6.48
C VAL A 110 -5.54 -1.80 -5.00
N GLN A 111 -4.87 -2.84 -4.46
CA GLN A 111 -5.15 -3.34 -3.11
C GLN A 111 -3.98 -3.18 -2.15
N GLU A 112 -2.83 -3.76 -2.49
CA GLU A 112 -1.71 -3.86 -1.53
C GLU A 112 -1.10 -2.50 -1.21
N SER A 113 -1.00 -1.60 -2.19
CA SER A 113 -0.48 -0.24 -2.00
C SER A 113 -1.38 0.55 -1.04
N ASN A 114 -2.70 0.38 -1.15
CA ASN A 114 -3.66 1.06 -0.30
C ASN A 114 -3.51 0.63 1.16
N TYR A 115 -3.64 -0.67 1.39
CA TYR A 115 -3.49 -1.22 2.73
C TYR A 115 -2.11 -0.92 3.36
N THR A 116 -1.04 -1.05 2.58
CA THR A 116 0.33 -0.85 3.08
C THR A 116 0.59 0.60 3.46
N LEU A 117 0.22 1.57 2.61
CA LEU A 117 0.48 2.99 2.87
C LEU A 117 -0.34 3.52 4.05
N GLU A 118 -1.62 3.10 4.17
CA GLU A 118 -2.44 3.41 5.34
C GLU A 118 -1.80 2.86 6.62
N THR A 119 -1.42 1.58 6.61
CA THR A 119 -0.75 0.92 7.74
C THR A 119 0.54 1.64 8.13
N VAL A 120 1.35 2.08 7.16
CA VAL A 120 2.59 2.83 7.41
C VAL A 120 2.29 4.16 8.11
N ILE A 121 1.32 4.93 7.61
CA ILE A 121 0.99 6.25 8.15
C ILE A 121 0.38 6.13 9.55
N ASP A 122 -0.57 5.22 9.74
CA ASP A 122 -1.17 4.95 11.05
C ASP A 122 -0.11 4.51 12.04
N SER A 123 0.80 3.62 11.63
CA SER A 123 1.89 3.17 12.50
C SER A 123 2.84 4.30 12.88
N ILE A 124 3.19 5.21 11.96
CA ILE A 124 4.03 6.38 12.28
C ILE A 124 3.31 7.27 13.29
N PHE A 125 2.01 7.52 13.09
CA PHE A 125 1.21 8.33 13.99
C PHE A 125 1.09 7.69 15.39
N ASP A 126 0.74 6.41 15.45
CA ASP A 126 0.58 5.65 16.69
C ASP A 126 1.90 5.53 17.48
N ILE A 127 3.01 5.21 16.80
CA ILE A 127 4.33 5.17 17.44
C ILE A 127 4.67 6.54 18.01
N SER A 128 4.45 7.61 17.24
CA SER A 128 4.73 8.97 17.71
C SER A 128 3.86 9.32 18.91
N ALA A 129 2.58 8.94 18.89
CA ALA A 129 1.63 9.18 19.97
C ALA A 129 2.07 8.48 21.26
N LEU A 130 2.45 7.20 21.15
CA LEU A 130 2.95 6.39 22.26
C LEU A 130 4.26 6.95 22.82
N VAL A 131 5.22 7.28 21.95
CA VAL A 131 6.52 7.84 22.38
C VAL A 131 6.33 9.16 23.12
N PHE A 132 5.57 10.10 22.56
CA PHE A 132 5.30 11.38 23.23
C PHE A 132 4.52 11.21 24.52
N ASN A 133 3.54 10.29 24.55
CA ASN A 133 2.80 9.99 25.76
C ASN A 133 3.71 9.47 26.86
N VAL A 134 4.50 8.43 26.59
CA VAL A 134 5.43 7.84 27.56
C VAL A 134 6.44 8.88 28.02
N LEU A 135 7.05 9.62 27.09
CA LEU A 135 8.07 10.62 27.39
C LEU A 135 7.52 11.73 28.31
N PHE A 136 6.41 12.38 27.96
CA PHE A 136 5.89 13.49 28.75
C PHE A 136 5.32 13.03 30.09
N ASN A 137 4.65 11.88 30.16
CA ASN A 137 4.11 11.40 31.43
C ASN A 137 5.18 10.89 32.39
N VAL A 138 6.21 10.21 31.88
CA VAL A 138 7.36 9.81 32.70
C VAL A 138 8.08 11.04 33.25
N LEU A 139 8.25 12.10 32.45
CA LEU A 139 8.84 13.37 32.91
C LEU A 139 8.01 14.02 34.03
N VAL A 140 6.68 14.09 33.89
CA VAL A 140 5.80 14.66 34.93
C VAL A 140 5.86 13.82 36.22
N ILE A 141 5.79 12.50 36.12
CA ILE A 141 5.85 11.59 37.26
C ILE A 141 7.21 11.69 37.97
N ALA A 142 8.31 11.72 37.20
CA ALA A 142 9.66 11.83 37.75
C ALA A 142 9.91 13.16 38.45
N TRP A 143 9.29 14.24 37.98
CA TRP A 143 9.38 15.54 38.63
C TRP A 143 8.64 15.55 39.99
N PHE A 144 7.51 14.85 40.12
CA PHE A 144 6.72 14.85 41.35
C PHE A 144 7.12 13.83 42.41
N LEU A 145 7.56 12.64 41.99
CA LEU A 145 7.77 11.50 42.90
C LEU A 145 9.24 11.32 43.24
N ASP A 146 10.01 10.79 42.30
CA ASP A 146 11.44 10.55 42.46
C ASP A 146 12.05 10.33 41.07
N SER A 147 13.21 10.93 40.81
CA SER A 147 13.94 10.76 39.55
C SER A 147 14.41 9.33 39.31
N THR A 148 14.48 8.50 40.36
CA THR A 148 14.79 7.06 40.26
C THR A 148 13.78 6.29 39.40
N LEU A 149 12.52 6.75 39.27
CA LEU A 149 11.55 6.14 38.34
C LEU A 149 12.00 6.23 36.88
N MET A 150 12.66 7.31 36.47
CA MET A 150 13.19 7.45 35.11
C MET A 150 14.22 6.36 34.81
N LEU A 151 15.06 6.01 35.78
CA LEU A 151 16.04 4.93 35.64
C LEU A 151 15.34 3.58 35.45
N GLY A 152 14.27 3.31 36.21
CA GLY A 152 13.47 2.09 36.05
C GLY A 152 12.90 1.93 34.64
N TYR A 153 12.27 3.00 34.11
CA TYR A 153 11.76 3.00 32.73
C TYR A 153 12.87 2.91 31.68
N ALA A 154 13.97 3.66 31.85
CA ALA A 154 15.09 3.64 30.90
C ALA A 154 15.72 2.24 30.80
N VAL A 155 15.99 1.61 31.94
CA VAL A 155 16.55 0.24 32.00
C VAL A 155 15.57 -0.76 31.41
N GLY A 156 14.28 -0.67 31.74
CA GLY A 156 13.24 -1.55 31.20
C GLY A 156 13.11 -1.45 29.68
N ILE A 157 13.14 -0.23 29.13
CA ILE A 157 13.10 0.01 27.67
C ILE A 157 14.34 -0.57 26.97
N VAL A 158 15.53 -0.40 27.55
CA VAL A 158 16.79 -0.94 26.98
C VAL A 158 16.73 -2.47 26.91
N PHE A 159 16.32 -3.14 27.99
CA PHE A 159 16.21 -4.61 27.99
C PHE A 159 15.14 -5.11 27.03
N ALA A 160 13.97 -4.46 26.98
CA ALA A 160 12.91 -4.82 26.04
C ALA A 160 13.34 -4.61 24.58
N SER A 161 14.01 -3.50 24.27
CA SER A 161 14.52 -3.23 22.92
C SER A 161 15.58 -4.24 22.49
N MET A 162 16.50 -4.61 23.41
CA MET A 162 17.52 -5.63 23.13
C MET A 162 16.88 -6.99 22.83
N PHE A 163 15.85 -7.38 23.60
CA PHE A 163 15.10 -8.60 23.37
C PHE A 163 14.44 -8.64 21.98
N VAL A 164 13.75 -7.57 21.57
CA VAL A 164 13.11 -7.50 20.24
C VAL A 164 14.16 -7.53 19.13
N HIS A 165 15.31 -6.89 19.31
CA HIS A 165 16.39 -6.89 18.33
C HIS A 165 16.85 -8.32 17.99
N PHE A 166 17.05 -9.16 19.01
CA PHE A 166 17.44 -10.56 18.80
C PHE A 166 16.39 -11.39 18.05
N ARG A 167 15.11 -11.03 18.14
CA ARG A 167 13.99 -11.77 17.52
C ARG A 167 13.59 -11.23 16.14
N ARG A 168 14.23 -10.14 15.69
CA ARG A 168 13.89 -9.42 14.45
C ARG A 168 13.88 -10.32 13.21
N HIS A 169 14.84 -11.22 13.08
CA HIS A 169 14.93 -12.10 11.91
C HIS A 169 13.70 -13.01 11.77
N THR A 170 13.31 -13.67 12.87
CA THR A 170 12.12 -14.55 12.90
C THR A 170 10.84 -13.78 12.55
N LEU A 171 10.70 -12.57 13.09
CA LEU A 171 9.55 -11.70 12.84
C LEU A 171 9.48 -11.28 11.36
N LYS A 172 10.62 -10.90 10.77
CA LYS A 172 10.70 -10.53 9.35
C LYS A 172 10.31 -11.69 8.44
N THR A 173 10.84 -12.89 8.68
CA THR A 173 10.55 -14.05 7.84
C THR A 173 9.08 -14.45 7.91
N ALA A 174 8.50 -14.48 9.11
CA ALA A 174 7.08 -14.81 9.29
C ALA A 174 6.16 -13.82 8.55
N ALA A 175 6.44 -12.53 8.65
CA ALA A 175 5.70 -11.48 7.95
C ALA A 175 5.81 -11.57 6.43
N LYS A 176 7.01 -11.83 5.89
CA LYS A 176 7.19 -11.98 4.43
C LYS A 176 6.38 -13.16 3.89
N THR A 177 6.42 -14.30 4.58
CA THR A 177 5.66 -15.50 4.19
C THR A 177 4.15 -15.27 4.25
N ASP A 178 3.68 -14.57 5.28
CA ASP A 178 2.28 -14.19 5.44
C ASP A 178 1.80 -13.26 4.30
N GLN A 179 2.55 -12.19 4.01
CA GLN A 179 2.26 -11.27 2.91
C GLN A 179 2.20 -12.00 1.56
N GLN A 180 3.22 -12.80 1.22
CA GLN A 180 3.26 -13.54 -0.03
C GLN A 180 2.08 -14.53 -0.16
N SER A 181 1.67 -15.17 0.95
CA SER A 181 0.52 -16.07 0.92
C SER A 181 -0.82 -15.36 0.73
N ARG A 182 -0.98 -14.12 1.22
CA ARG A 182 -2.16 -13.29 0.96
C ARG A 182 -2.23 -12.79 -0.48
N LEU A 183 -1.10 -12.35 -1.04
CA LEU A 183 -1.03 -11.94 -2.45
C LEU A 183 -1.41 -13.11 -3.37
N ASN A 184 -0.84 -14.29 -3.12
CA ASN A 184 -1.18 -15.50 -3.87
C ASN A 184 -2.65 -15.92 -3.74
N LEU A 185 -3.27 -15.73 -2.57
CA LEU A 185 -4.71 -15.98 -2.39
C LEU A 185 -5.54 -14.97 -3.19
N THR A 186 -5.21 -13.69 -3.08
CA THR A 186 -5.91 -12.58 -3.73
C THR A 186 -5.87 -12.72 -5.25
N ALA A 187 -4.70 -13.02 -5.81
CA ALA A 187 -4.54 -13.29 -7.24
C ALA A 187 -5.51 -14.38 -7.73
N LYS A 188 -5.64 -15.48 -6.97
CA LYS A 188 -6.58 -16.57 -7.30
C LYS A 188 -8.04 -16.18 -7.11
N LEU A 189 -8.35 -15.24 -6.22
CA LEU A 189 -9.72 -14.76 -6.03
C LEU A 189 -10.19 -13.87 -7.20
N PHE A 190 -9.28 -13.27 -7.98
CA PHE A 190 -9.67 -12.56 -9.21
C PHE A 190 -10.27 -13.51 -10.26
N ASP A 191 -9.85 -14.77 -10.29
CA ASP A 191 -10.42 -15.79 -11.18
C ASP A 191 -11.81 -16.28 -10.75
N SER A 192 -12.33 -15.78 -9.62
CA SER A 192 -13.61 -16.23 -9.05
C SER A 192 -14.79 -15.96 -9.97
N TRP A 193 -14.80 -14.82 -10.67
CA TRP A 193 -15.95 -14.39 -11.46
C TRP A 193 -16.30 -15.42 -12.54
N ASP A 194 -15.34 -15.75 -13.41
CA ASP A 194 -15.56 -16.68 -14.50
C ASP A 194 -15.85 -18.10 -13.99
N ASN A 195 -15.09 -18.56 -12.99
CA ASN A 195 -15.23 -19.92 -12.47
C ASN A 195 -16.56 -20.15 -11.71
N VAL A 196 -17.10 -19.12 -11.06
CA VAL A 196 -18.35 -19.21 -10.30
C VAL A 196 -19.56 -18.93 -11.20
N VAL A 197 -19.51 -17.89 -12.03
CA VAL A 197 -20.66 -17.45 -12.84
C VAL A 197 -20.93 -18.39 -14.00
N ILE A 198 -19.89 -18.84 -14.72
CA ILE A 198 -20.05 -19.79 -15.84
C ILE A 198 -20.45 -21.18 -15.30
N PHE A 199 -20.02 -21.51 -14.08
CA PHE A 199 -20.38 -22.75 -13.37
C PHE A 199 -20.09 -24.03 -14.17
N ASN A 200 -18.93 -24.11 -14.81
CA ASN A 200 -18.44 -25.38 -15.34
C ASN A 200 -18.01 -26.28 -14.18
N LYS A 201 -18.80 -27.30 -13.83
CA LYS A 201 -18.61 -28.16 -12.64
C LYS A 201 -17.17 -28.67 -12.46
N HIS A 202 -16.51 -29.08 -13.55
CA HIS A 202 -15.13 -29.52 -13.53
C HIS A 202 -14.18 -28.39 -13.10
N ASN A 203 -14.25 -27.25 -13.79
CA ASN A 203 -13.41 -26.08 -13.53
C ASN A 203 -13.67 -25.52 -12.13
N TYR A 204 -14.94 -25.42 -11.72
CA TYR A 204 -15.32 -24.98 -10.38
C TYR A 204 -14.72 -25.89 -9.29
N THR A 205 -14.72 -27.21 -9.49
CA THR A 205 -14.14 -28.15 -8.51
C THR A 205 -12.63 -27.98 -8.41
N LEU A 206 -11.93 -27.84 -9.55
CA LEU A 206 -10.49 -27.56 -9.58
C LEU A 206 -10.15 -26.24 -8.90
N TYR A 207 -10.85 -25.16 -9.31
CA TYR A 207 -10.72 -23.82 -8.74
C TYR A 207 -10.95 -23.84 -7.22
N ASN A 208 -12.06 -24.42 -6.76
CA ASN A 208 -12.40 -24.47 -5.34
C ASN A 208 -11.33 -25.21 -4.53
N ASN A 209 -10.80 -26.33 -5.04
CA ASN A 209 -9.71 -27.05 -4.37
C ASN A 209 -8.43 -26.19 -4.26
N ILE A 210 -8.07 -25.47 -5.32
CA ILE A 210 -6.90 -24.59 -5.34
C ILE A 210 -7.09 -23.41 -4.37
N VAL A 211 -8.27 -22.79 -4.35
CA VAL A 211 -8.58 -21.68 -3.45
C VAL A 211 -8.62 -22.14 -2.01
N GLN A 212 -9.29 -23.25 -1.70
CA GLN A 212 -9.34 -23.80 -0.33
C GLN A 212 -7.94 -24.10 0.22
N LYS A 213 -7.06 -24.72 -0.58
CA LYS A 213 -5.66 -24.95 -0.18
C LYS A 213 -4.91 -23.64 0.06
N SER A 214 -5.12 -22.64 -0.81
CA SER A 214 -4.48 -21.33 -0.69
C SER A 214 -5.00 -20.57 0.53
N PHE A 215 -6.29 -20.68 0.83
CA PHE A 215 -6.93 -20.10 2.01
C PHE A 215 -6.40 -20.72 3.30
N ALA A 216 -6.31 -22.05 3.36
CA ALA A 216 -5.72 -22.75 4.50
C ALA A 216 -4.25 -22.34 4.73
N THR A 217 -3.48 -22.20 3.65
CA THR A 217 -2.08 -21.76 3.71
C THR A 217 -1.97 -20.32 4.23
N ALA A 218 -2.75 -19.39 3.66
CA ALA A 218 -2.76 -17.99 4.08
C ALA A 218 -3.22 -17.84 5.54
N LYS A 219 -4.28 -18.55 5.95
CA LYS A 219 -4.74 -18.57 7.34
C LYS A 219 -3.65 -19.04 8.29
N ASN A 220 -3.00 -20.16 7.99
CA ASN A 220 -1.98 -20.72 8.88
C ASN A 220 -0.77 -19.77 9.02
N ASN A 221 -0.32 -19.16 7.90
CA ASN A 221 0.77 -18.20 7.92
C ASN A 221 0.41 -16.91 8.66
N SER A 222 -0.81 -16.40 8.48
CA SER A 222 -1.30 -15.21 9.17
C SER A 222 -1.44 -15.42 10.68
N VAL A 223 -2.01 -16.56 11.10
CA VAL A 223 -2.11 -16.93 12.52
C VAL A 223 -0.71 -17.10 13.13
N LYS A 224 0.22 -17.77 12.43
CA LYS A 224 1.59 -17.96 12.89
C LYS A 224 2.32 -16.62 13.04
N SER A 225 2.22 -15.73 12.05
CA SER A 225 2.83 -14.40 12.07
C SER A 225 2.32 -13.58 13.27
N THR A 226 1.00 -13.51 13.42
CA THR A 226 0.32 -12.78 14.51
C THR A 226 0.67 -13.36 15.88
N SER A 227 0.69 -14.69 16.02
CA SER A 227 1.07 -15.37 17.26
C SER A 227 2.51 -15.06 17.66
N ILE A 228 3.47 -15.14 16.73
CA ILE A 228 4.88 -14.80 16.99
C ILE A 228 5.01 -13.34 17.43
N GLN A 229 4.25 -12.42 16.82
CA GLN A 229 4.25 -11.01 17.21
C GLN A 229 3.73 -10.80 18.64
N HIS A 230 2.58 -11.38 19.00
CA HIS A 230 2.01 -11.23 20.34
C HIS A 230 2.87 -11.88 21.43
N ILE A 231 3.39 -13.09 21.20
CA ILE A 231 4.26 -13.77 22.17
C ILE A 231 5.50 -12.91 22.46
N ASN A 232 6.16 -12.40 21.43
CA ASN A 232 7.35 -11.56 21.62
C ASN A 232 7.00 -10.22 22.31
N SER A 233 5.85 -9.63 21.98
CA SER A 233 5.41 -8.38 22.62
C SER A 233 5.11 -8.57 24.11
N SER A 234 4.44 -9.67 24.46
CA SER A 234 4.09 -9.99 25.85
C SER A 234 5.34 -10.30 26.68
N LEU A 235 6.31 -11.04 26.14
CA LEU A 235 7.60 -11.27 26.79
C LEU A 235 8.38 -9.97 26.98
N GLY A 236 8.41 -9.10 25.97
CA GLY A 236 9.05 -7.78 26.08
C GLY A 236 8.45 -6.92 27.19
N MET A 237 7.13 -6.97 27.38
CA MET A 237 6.45 -6.26 28.47
C MET A 237 6.78 -6.80 29.85
N ILE A 238 6.84 -8.12 30.03
CA ILE A 238 7.26 -8.72 31.31
C ILE A 238 8.66 -8.25 31.68
N ILE A 239 9.56 -8.20 30.70
CA ILE A 239 10.94 -7.70 30.88
C ILE A 239 10.95 -6.22 31.27
N LEU A 240 10.09 -5.39 30.66
CA LEU A 240 9.99 -3.96 30.95
C LEU A 240 9.36 -3.68 32.33
N MET A 241 8.35 -4.46 32.72
CA MET A 241 7.63 -4.28 33.99
C MET A 241 8.51 -4.57 35.20
N LEU A 242 9.42 -5.53 35.10
CA LEU A 242 10.19 -6.01 36.25
C LEU A 242 11.05 -4.90 36.90
N PRO A 243 11.86 -4.12 36.16
CA PRO A 243 12.58 -2.97 36.73
C PRO A 243 11.65 -1.88 37.28
N VAL A 244 10.56 -1.57 36.58
CA VAL A 244 9.63 -0.50 36.99
C VAL A 244 8.95 -0.85 38.31
N PHE A 245 8.45 -2.08 38.48
CA PHE A 245 7.84 -2.52 39.73
C PHE A 245 8.83 -2.57 40.90
N VAL A 246 10.08 -3.00 40.65
CA VAL A 246 11.13 -2.99 41.69
C VAL A 246 11.39 -1.57 42.18
N VAL A 247 11.51 -0.60 41.27
CA VAL A 247 11.73 0.81 41.64
C VAL A 247 10.50 1.40 42.33
N THR A 248 9.29 1.17 41.82
CA THR A 248 8.07 1.63 42.47
C THR A 248 7.93 1.06 43.89
N GLY A 249 8.18 -0.24 44.08
CA GLY A 249 8.16 -0.87 45.39
C GLY A 249 9.21 -0.31 46.36
N PHE A 250 10.41 0.02 45.86
CA PHE A 250 11.44 0.68 46.64
C PHE A 250 11.00 2.08 47.13
N ILE A 251 10.35 2.86 46.27
CA ILE A 251 9.84 4.20 46.63
C ILE A 251 8.71 4.10 47.66
N PHE A 252 7.80 3.13 47.51
CA PHE A 252 6.75 2.87 48.49
C PHE A 252 7.31 2.57 49.88
N ASN A 253 8.37 1.76 49.96
CA ASN A 253 9.01 1.43 51.24
C ASN A 253 9.74 2.63 51.85
N LYS A 254 10.41 3.43 51.02
CA LYS A 254 11.16 4.63 51.46
C LYS A 254 10.25 5.73 52.03
N ASN A 255 9.07 5.92 51.45
CA ASN A 255 8.18 7.05 51.76
C ASN A 255 6.94 6.65 52.57
N TRP A 256 6.96 5.49 53.24
CA TRP A 256 5.81 4.97 54.00
C TRP A 256 5.27 5.93 55.07
N ASN A 257 6.14 6.78 55.63
CA ASN A 257 5.81 7.71 56.70
C ASN A 257 5.37 9.11 56.22
N ASP A 258 5.44 9.39 54.91
CA ASP A 258 5.04 10.69 54.35
C ASP A 258 3.66 10.60 53.68
N ALA A 259 2.64 11.11 54.36
CA ALA A 259 1.25 11.09 53.90
C ALA A 259 1.06 11.85 52.57
N ALA A 260 1.82 12.92 52.32
CA ALA A 260 1.70 13.71 51.09
C ALA A 260 2.24 12.94 49.87
N THR A 261 3.44 12.37 49.99
CA THR A 261 4.03 11.56 48.92
C THR A 261 3.26 10.25 48.70
N MET A 262 2.70 9.65 49.75
CA MET A 262 1.84 8.48 49.64
C MET A 262 0.52 8.78 48.91
N ALA A 263 -0.10 9.94 49.16
CA ALA A 263 -1.29 10.38 48.44
C ALA A 263 -1.02 10.58 46.95
N VAL A 264 0.13 11.16 46.59
CA VAL A 264 0.57 11.32 45.18
C VAL A 264 0.85 9.97 44.52
N LEU A 265 1.51 9.04 45.22
CA LEU A 265 1.73 7.68 44.74
C LEU A 265 0.40 6.98 44.41
N ILE A 266 -0.54 6.99 45.35
CA ILE A 266 -1.85 6.34 45.19
C ILE A 266 -2.63 6.98 44.04
N ALA A 267 -2.64 8.31 43.93
CA ALA A 267 -3.34 9.02 42.86
C ALA A 267 -2.73 8.78 41.48
N THR A 268 -1.42 8.53 41.40
CA THR A 268 -0.70 8.31 40.13
C THR A 268 -0.57 6.84 39.73
N LEU A 269 -0.84 5.88 40.61
CA LEU A 269 -0.80 4.44 40.33
C LEU A 269 -1.58 4.03 39.07
N PRO A 270 -2.84 4.47 38.85
CA PRO A 270 -3.57 4.15 37.62
C PRO A 270 -2.82 4.62 36.36
N ARG A 271 -2.16 5.78 36.45
CA ARG A 271 -1.37 6.34 35.35
C ARG A 271 -0.09 5.57 35.10
N GLN A 272 0.57 5.09 36.16
CA GLN A 272 1.74 4.21 36.04
C GLN A 272 1.38 2.89 35.35
N ILE A 273 0.24 2.29 35.70
CA ILE A 273 -0.26 1.08 35.01
C ILE A 273 -0.56 1.37 33.55
N GLN A 274 -1.21 2.50 33.26
CA GLN A 274 -1.49 2.91 31.88
C GLN A 274 -0.21 3.12 31.07
N LEU A 275 0.84 3.71 31.66
CA LEU A 275 2.14 3.87 31.00
C LEU A 275 2.79 2.53 30.67
N LEU A 276 2.71 1.56 31.58
CA LEU A 276 3.18 0.21 31.30
C LEU A 276 2.42 -0.41 30.11
N GLN A 277 1.10 -0.25 30.05
CA GLN A 277 0.29 -0.71 28.90
C GLN A 277 0.69 -0.01 27.59
N MET A 278 0.98 1.29 27.63
CA MET A 278 1.48 2.04 26.47
C MET A 278 2.88 1.57 26.05
N CYS A 279 3.74 1.23 27.00
CA CYS A 279 5.04 0.61 26.72
C CYS A 279 4.91 -0.78 26.07
N TYR A 280 3.95 -1.60 26.50
CA TYR A 280 3.62 -2.85 25.80
C TYR A 280 3.23 -2.60 24.34
N ALA A 281 2.32 -1.64 24.11
CA ALA A 281 1.92 -1.26 22.76
C ALA A 281 3.14 -0.80 21.95
N LEU A 282 4.02 0.02 22.53
CA LEU A 282 5.24 0.51 21.89
C LEU A 282 6.19 -0.63 21.47
N ILE A 283 6.37 -1.65 22.33
CA ILE A 283 7.15 -2.85 22.01
C ILE A 283 6.49 -3.64 20.87
N GLY A 284 5.16 -3.75 20.88
CA GLY A 284 4.38 -4.36 19.81
C GLY A 284 4.58 -3.64 18.48
N TYR A 285 4.54 -2.30 18.49
CA TYR A 285 4.83 -1.50 17.31
C TYR A 285 6.28 -1.65 16.87
N HIS A 286 7.25 -1.62 17.78
CA HIS A 286 8.67 -1.83 17.46
C HIS A 286 8.90 -3.15 16.72
N THR A 287 8.20 -4.21 17.15
CA THR A 287 8.17 -5.50 16.48
C THR A 287 7.54 -5.42 15.09
N SER A 288 6.42 -4.69 14.96
CA SER A 288 5.70 -4.51 13.70
C SER A 288 6.45 -3.63 12.67
N ILE A 289 7.38 -2.76 13.08
CA ILE A 289 8.17 -1.93 12.13
C ILE A 289 8.89 -2.80 11.09
N GLY A 290 9.41 -3.96 11.50
CA GLY A 290 10.05 -4.90 10.58
C GLY A 290 9.08 -5.47 9.54
N VAL A 291 7.83 -5.70 9.94
CA VAL A 291 6.72 -6.18 9.10
C VAL A 291 6.31 -5.10 8.12
N ILE A 292 6.01 -3.90 8.62
CA ILE A 292 5.62 -2.72 7.84
C ILE A 292 6.70 -2.38 6.81
N LYS A 293 7.96 -2.43 7.20
CA LYS A 293 9.08 -2.24 6.27
C LYS A 293 9.08 -3.28 5.14
N THR A 294 8.82 -4.55 5.47
CA THR A 294 8.78 -5.61 4.46
C THR A 294 7.62 -5.42 3.49
N MET A 295 6.46 -4.98 3.99
CA MET A 295 5.32 -4.65 3.14
C MET A 295 5.63 -3.50 2.19
N LEU A 296 6.27 -2.44 2.72
CA LEU A 296 6.70 -1.29 1.95
C LEU A 296 7.76 -1.66 0.90
N ASP A 297 8.75 -2.48 1.27
CA ASP A 297 9.76 -2.99 0.34
C ASP A 297 9.09 -3.80 -0.79
N GLY A 298 8.06 -4.60 -0.48
CA GLY A 298 7.32 -5.38 -1.47
C GLY A 298 6.58 -4.55 -2.52
N ILE A 299 5.90 -3.47 -2.11
CA ILE A 299 5.25 -2.57 -3.08
C ILE A 299 6.28 -1.75 -3.89
N LEU A 300 7.45 -1.47 -3.31
CA LEU A 300 8.54 -0.77 -4.00
C LEU A 300 9.27 -1.66 -5.01
N GLU A 301 9.35 -2.97 -4.74
CA GLU A 301 9.95 -3.97 -5.65
C GLU A 301 9.18 -4.04 -6.97
N VAL A 302 7.85 -3.93 -6.93
CA VAL A 302 7.00 -3.85 -8.13
C VAL A 302 7.30 -2.62 -8.99
N LEU A 303 7.73 -1.51 -8.38
CA LEU A 303 8.16 -0.30 -9.10
C LEU A 303 9.57 -0.42 -9.70
N GLN A 304 10.23 -1.57 -9.55
CA GLN A 304 11.53 -1.89 -10.15
C GLN A 304 11.41 -3.13 -11.04
N PRO A 305 10.60 -3.06 -12.11
CA PRO A 305 10.38 -4.20 -12.98
C PRO A 305 11.68 -4.63 -13.68
N THR A 306 11.86 -5.94 -13.82
CA THR A 306 12.94 -6.51 -14.63
C THR A 306 12.71 -6.17 -16.10
N ASN A 307 13.77 -5.79 -16.83
CA ASN A 307 13.65 -5.54 -18.26
C ASN A 307 13.22 -6.81 -19.00
N VAL A 308 12.21 -6.67 -19.86
CA VAL A 308 11.73 -7.74 -20.75
C VAL A 308 12.35 -7.51 -22.12
N ASP A 309 13.11 -8.49 -22.61
CA ASP A 309 13.70 -8.44 -23.95
C ASP A 309 12.74 -9.09 -24.95
N LEU A 310 12.03 -8.25 -25.72
CA LEU A 310 11.07 -8.69 -26.74
C LEU A 310 11.74 -9.49 -27.86
N ASP A 311 13.03 -9.29 -28.13
CA ASP A 311 13.73 -9.95 -29.24
C ASP A 311 13.82 -11.47 -29.04
N THR A 312 13.76 -11.93 -27.79
CA THR A 312 13.75 -13.37 -27.48
C THR A 312 12.46 -14.07 -27.96
N TYR A 313 11.39 -13.33 -28.21
CA TYR A 313 10.08 -13.86 -28.61
C TYR A 313 9.77 -13.65 -30.10
N ILE A 314 10.62 -12.93 -30.84
CA ILE A 314 10.36 -12.53 -32.23
C ILE A 314 11.15 -13.42 -33.21
N GLN A 315 10.43 -14.20 -34.03
CA GLN A 315 11.00 -14.95 -35.16
C GLN A 315 10.82 -14.14 -36.45
N ALA A 316 11.69 -13.13 -36.64
CA ALA A 316 11.56 -12.14 -37.70
C ALA A 316 11.54 -12.75 -39.12
N ASP A 317 12.21 -13.88 -39.32
CA ASP A 317 12.28 -14.63 -40.58
C ASP A 317 10.94 -15.25 -41.01
N GLN A 318 10.00 -15.40 -40.08
CA GLN A 318 8.69 -16.00 -40.32
C GLN A 318 7.54 -14.97 -40.39
N ILE A 319 7.81 -13.70 -40.11
CA ILE A 319 6.83 -12.62 -40.22
C ILE A 319 6.88 -12.04 -41.63
N ARG A 320 5.75 -12.04 -42.33
CA ARG A 320 5.65 -11.53 -43.71
C ARG A 320 4.63 -10.42 -43.83
N VAL A 321 4.81 -9.58 -44.85
CA VAL A 321 3.84 -8.55 -45.22
C VAL A 321 2.85 -9.14 -46.24
N LYS A 322 1.55 -9.08 -45.96
CA LYS A 322 0.51 -9.66 -46.82
C LYS A 322 0.49 -9.06 -48.22
N GLN A 323 0.74 -7.75 -48.34
CA GLN A 323 0.70 -7.00 -49.60
C GLN A 323 1.82 -7.39 -50.56
N THR A 324 3.04 -7.63 -50.06
CA THR A 324 4.23 -7.90 -50.88
C THR A 324 4.67 -9.37 -50.84
N GLY A 325 4.29 -10.12 -49.82
CA GLY A 325 4.75 -11.49 -49.56
C GLY A 325 6.18 -11.56 -49.00
N GLU A 326 6.86 -10.43 -48.84
CA GLU A 326 8.24 -10.34 -48.36
C GLU A 326 8.33 -10.44 -46.83
N ILE A 327 9.53 -10.78 -46.34
CA ILE A 327 9.82 -10.79 -44.91
C ILE A 327 9.71 -9.36 -44.37
N PHE A 328 9.03 -9.20 -43.23
CA PHE A 328 8.82 -7.89 -42.64
C PHE A 328 10.13 -7.26 -42.19
N ASN A 329 10.40 -6.04 -42.64
CA ASN A 329 11.56 -5.25 -42.25
C ASN A 329 11.13 -3.99 -41.48
N SER A 330 11.42 -3.95 -40.18
CA SER A 330 11.10 -2.80 -39.33
C SER A 330 11.89 -1.53 -39.64
N THR A 331 13.03 -1.63 -40.35
CA THR A 331 13.87 -0.47 -40.68
C THR A 331 13.39 0.33 -41.89
N GLN A 332 12.50 -0.25 -42.70
CA GLN A 332 12.01 0.36 -43.95
C GLN A 332 10.49 0.44 -43.95
N LEU A 333 9.93 1.21 -43.01
CA LEU A 333 8.50 1.46 -42.93
C LEU A 333 8.11 2.70 -43.75
N PRO A 334 7.04 2.63 -44.57
CA PRO A 334 6.56 3.79 -45.30
C PRO A 334 5.93 4.82 -44.35
N LYS A 335 5.91 6.10 -44.72
CA LYS A 335 5.30 7.16 -43.89
C LYS A 335 3.77 7.09 -43.83
N LYS A 336 3.16 6.48 -44.85
CA LYS A 336 1.71 6.31 -45.02
C LYS A 336 1.45 4.99 -45.73
N GLY A 337 0.24 4.48 -45.60
CA GLY A 337 -0.17 3.22 -46.20
C GLY A 337 -0.39 2.14 -45.15
N ARG A 338 -0.85 0.97 -45.62
CA ARG A 338 -1.23 -0.14 -44.76
C ARG A 338 -0.26 -1.31 -44.92
N VAL A 339 0.26 -1.80 -43.81
CA VAL A 339 1.17 -2.94 -43.72
C VAL A 339 0.51 -4.02 -42.87
N THR A 340 0.13 -5.14 -43.47
CA THR A 340 -0.53 -6.21 -42.74
C THR A 340 0.45 -7.35 -42.48
N LEU A 341 0.73 -7.62 -41.20
CA LEU A 341 1.66 -8.66 -40.77
C LEU A 341 0.92 -10.00 -40.65
N ILE A 342 1.47 -11.01 -41.33
CA ILE A 342 0.98 -12.40 -41.31
C ILE A 342 2.11 -13.36 -40.93
N GLY A 343 1.74 -14.50 -40.35
CA GLY A 343 2.67 -15.54 -39.91
C GLY A 343 1.98 -16.54 -38.98
N SER A 344 2.63 -17.67 -38.72
CA SER A 344 2.10 -18.71 -37.82
C SER A 344 1.83 -18.17 -36.40
N ASN A 345 0.99 -18.86 -35.63
CA ASN A 345 0.79 -18.51 -34.22
C ASN A 345 2.09 -18.78 -33.44
N GLY A 346 2.48 -17.85 -32.55
CA GLY A 346 3.68 -17.98 -31.73
C GLY A 346 4.99 -17.43 -32.32
N VAL A 347 4.98 -16.89 -33.56
CA VAL A 347 6.20 -16.30 -34.18
C VAL A 347 6.56 -14.89 -33.68
N GLY A 348 5.79 -14.33 -32.74
CA GLY A 348 6.07 -13.03 -32.13
C GLY A 348 5.46 -11.81 -32.83
N LYS A 349 4.39 -11.96 -33.63
CA LYS A 349 3.73 -10.84 -34.33
C LYS A 349 3.32 -9.69 -33.39
N SER A 350 2.64 -10.00 -32.29
CA SER A 350 2.23 -9.01 -31.28
C SER A 350 3.44 -8.41 -30.54
N CYS A 351 4.47 -9.21 -30.24
CA CYS A 351 5.73 -8.72 -29.67
C CYS A 351 6.42 -7.72 -30.61
N MET A 352 6.35 -7.95 -31.93
CA MET A 352 6.86 -7.03 -32.93
C MET A 352 6.09 -5.70 -32.94
N LEU A 353 4.76 -5.73 -32.82
CA LEU A 353 3.96 -4.51 -32.65
C LEU A 353 4.35 -3.74 -31.38
N LEU A 354 4.52 -4.44 -30.25
CA LEU A 354 4.95 -3.81 -29.00
C LEU A 354 6.34 -3.16 -29.12
N LYS A 355 7.26 -3.80 -29.85
CA LYS A 355 8.60 -3.26 -30.15
C LYS A 355 8.52 -1.99 -31.01
N LEU A 356 7.67 -1.99 -32.04
CA LEU A 356 7.44 -0.80 -32.87
C LEU A 356 6.75 0.31 -32.07
N LYS A 357 5.78 -0.02 -31.23
CA LYS A 357 5.11 0.95 -30.35
C LYS A 357 6.07 1.60 -29.36
N ASP A 358 7.05 0.85 -28.85
CA ASP A 358 8.13 1.37 -28.01
C ASP A 358 9.12 2.24 -28.82
N HIS A 359 9.31 1.97 -30.12
CA HIS A 359 10.12 2.83 -30.97
C HIS A 359 9.44 4.17 -31.30
N TYR A 360 8.16 4.14 -31.70
CA TYR A 360 7.41 5.33 -32.12
C TYR A 360 6.79 6.13 -30.95
N GLN A 361 6.72 5.55 -29.75
CA GLN A 361 6.22 6.19 -28.53
C GLN A 361 4.88 6.92 -28.76
N GLU A 362 4.78 8.20 -28.43
CA GLU A 362 3.56 9.02 -28.53
C GLU A 362 3.04 9.16 -29.97
N GLN A 363 3.89 8.94 -30.99
CA GLN A 363 3.48 9.05 -32.39
C GLN A 363 2.67 7.83 -32.88
N ALA A 364 2.61 6.76 -32.07
CA ALA A 364 1.92 5.52 -32.39
C ALA A 364 0.75 5.26 -31.45
N TYR A 365 -0.42 5.04 -32.03
CA TYR A 365 -1.58 4.46 -31.36
C TYR A 365 -1.47 2.94 -31.43
N TYR A 366 -1.61 2.23 -30.31
CA TYR A 366 -1.65 0.76 -30.28
C TYR A 366 -2.98 0.29 -29.68
N LEU A 367 -3.74 -0.49 -30.46
CA LEU A 367 -4.97 -1.13 -30.03
C LEU A 367 -4.71 -2.64 -29.82
N PRO A 368 -4.59 -3.11 -28.57
CA PRO A 368 -4.40 -4.53 -28.26
C PRO A 368 -5.67 -5.35 -28.54
N ALA A 369 -5.54 -6.67 -28.71
CA ALA A 369 -6.68 -7.57 -28.91
C ALA A 369 -7.67 -7.59 -27.73
N LYS A 370 -7.15 -7.44 -26.49
CA LYS A 370 -7.94 -7.32 -25.26
C LYS A 370 -7.40 -6.16 -24.43
N HIS A 371 -8.26 -5.21 -24.06
CA HIS A 371 -7.82 -4.04 -23.30
C HIS A 371 -8.92 -3.41 -22.45
N ASN A 372 -8.48 -2.66 -21.44
CA ASN A 372 -9.33 -1.81 -20.60
C ASN A 372 -9.07 -0.31 -20.83
N LEU A 373 -8.52 0.07 -21.98
CA LEU A 373 -8.35 1.49 -22.37
C LEU A 373 -9.68 2.26 -22.26
N TYR A 374 -9.58 3.53 -21.86
CA TYR A 374 -10.71 4.44 -21.77
C TYR A 374 -10.97 5.07 -23.14
N PHE A 375 -12.24 5.11 -23.52
CA PHE A 375 -12.75 5.72 -24.73
C PHE A 375 -13.98 6.55 -24.35
N ASN A 376 -14.23 7.66 -25.05
CA ASN A 376 -15.33 8.57 -24.74
C ASN A 376 -16.70 7.89 -24.81
N TYR A 377 -16.86 6.87 -25.65
CA TYR A 377 -18.13 6.13 -25.73
C TYR A 377 -18.43 5.28 -24.47
N LYS A 378 -17.44 4.99 -23.60
CA LYS A 378 -17.66 4.19 -22.38
C LYS A 378 -18.37 4.97 -21.27
N THR A 379 -18.35 6.30 -21.31
CA THR A 379 -19.08 7.15 -20.34
C THR A 379 -20.57 7.30 -20.66
N ASP A 380 -20.99 6.95 -21.88
CA ASP A 380 -22.41 6.90 -22.25
C ASP A 380 -23.08 5.66 -21.66
N GLN A 381 -23.92 5.87 -20.63
CA GLN A 381 -24.68 4.80 -19.94
C GLN A 381 -25.63 4.02 -20.86
N THR A 382 -25.85 4.48 -22.08
CA THR A 382 -26.80 3.95 -23.07
C THR A 382 -26.25 2.82 -23.93
N HIS A 383 -24.98 2.42 -23.79
CA HIS A 383 -24.32 1.61 -24.82
C HIS A 383 -23.70 0.30 -24.35
N LYS A 384 -24.50 -0.77 -24.42
CA LYS A 384 -24.08 -2.18 -24.46
C LYS A 384 -24.09 -2.68 -25.91
N GLY A 385 -23.17 -2.19 -26.74
CA GLY A 385 -22.98 -2.73 -28.11
C GLY A 385 -22.29 -4.09 -28.07
N SER A 386 -22.45 -4.90 -29.13
CA SER A 386 -21.66 -6.14 -29.31
C SER A 386 -20.17 -5.81 -29.42
N THR A 387 -19.28 -6.80 -29.24
CA THR A 387 -17.82 -6.62 -29.36
C THR A 387 -17.43 -5.92 -30.66
N GLY A 388 -18.07 -6.24 -31.78
CA GLY A 388 -17.83 -5.60 -33.08
C GLY A 388 -18.29 -4.14 -33.14
N GLN A 389 -19.45 -3.82 -32.57
CA GLN A 389 -19.93 -2.43 -32.48
C GLN A 389 -19.05 -1.57 -31.58
N GLN A 390 -18.51 -2.16 -30.51
CA GLN A 390 -17.54 -1.47 -29.63
C GLN A 390 -16.25 -1.17 -30.39
N LEU A 391 -15.73 -2.15 -31.15
CA LEU A 391 -14.52 -1.95 -31.95
C LEU A 391 -14.72 -0.89 -33.03
N ILE A 392 -15.86 -0.87 -33.74
CA ILE A 392 -16.17 0.18 -34.72
C ILE A 392 -16.08 1.57 -34.09
N LYS A 393 -16.65 1.75 -32.89
CA LYS A 393 -16.57 3.03 -32.16
C LYS A 393 -15.15 3.38 -31.73
N GLN A 394 -14.36 2.39 -31.28
CA GLN A 394 -12.94 2.59 -30.96
C GLN A 394 -12.17 3.10 -32.18
N ILE A 395 -12.35 2.46 -33.35
CA ILE A 395 -11.71 2.88 -34.60
C ILE A 395 -12.17 4.28 -35.02
N GLN A 396 -13.46 4.61 -34.87
CA GLN A 396 -13.95 5.97 -35.13
C GLN A 396 -13.26 7.01 -34.25
N GLU A 397 -13.12 6.76 -32.95
CA GLU A 397 -12.42 7.66 -32.04
C GLU A 397 -10.92 7.77 -32.38
N ILE A 398 -10.28 6.68 -32.81
CA ILE A 398 -8.88 6.70 -33.30
C ILE A 398 -8.72 7.52 -34.59
N ARG A 399 -9.74 7.56 -35.45
CA ARG A 399 -9.73 8.40 -36.67
C ARG A 399 -9.73 9.89 -36.36
N GLU A 400 -10.41 10.26 -35.28
CA GLU A 400 -10.49 11.65 -34.81
C GLU A 400 -9.24 12.09 -34.04
N ASP A 401 -8.39 11.15 -33.59
CA ASP A 401 -7.12 11.47 -32.95
C ASP A 401 -6.09 11.97 -33.96
N ASP A 402 -5.85 13.28 -34.03
CA ASP A 402 -4.86 13.88 -34.93
C ASP A 402 -3.40 13.81 -34.44
N GLN A 403 -3.14 13.28 -33.24
CA GLN A 403 -1.79 13.23 -32.68
C GLN A 403 -0.98 12.03 -33.15
N SER A 404 -1.65 10.90 -33.43
CA SER A 404 -1.02 9.66 -33.83
C SER A 404 -0.74 9.61 -35.34
N THR A 405 0.52 9.45 -35.73
CA THR A 405 0.93 9.29 -37.14
C THR A 405 1.01 7.83 -37.58
N VAL A 406 1.11 6.92 -36.62
CA VAL A 406 1.12 5.47 -36.82
C VAL A 406 -0.03 4.85 -36.02
N VAL A 407 -0.78 3.93 -36.63
CA VAL A 407 -1.86 3.19 -35.97
C VAL A 407 -1.54 1.70 -36.05
N MET A 408 -1.47 1.03 -34.91
CA MET A 408 -1.12 -0.38 -34.78
C MET A 408 -2.29 -1.16 -34.20
N LEU A 409 -2.71 -2.23 -34.87
CA LEU A 409 -3.85 -3.05 -34.45
C LEU A 409 -3.45 -4.52 -34.31
N ASP A 410 -3.80 -5.12 -33.18
CA ASP A 410 -3.46 -6.51 -32.86
C ASP A 410 -4.72 -7.38 -32.86
N GLU A 411 -4.75 -8.42 -33.71
CA GLU A 411 -5.82 -9.43 -33.82
C GLU A 411 -7.25 -8.86 -33.81
N TRP A 412 -7.46 -7.72 -34.46
CA TRP A 412 -8.74 -7.00 -34.40
C TRP A 412 -9.88 -7.74 -35.14
N ASP A 413 -9.55 -8.65 -36.05
CA ASP A 413 -10.50 -9.43 -36.86
C ASP A 413 -10.93 -10.77 -36.23
N ALA A 414 -10.33 -11.16 -35.10
CA ALA A 414 -10.50 -12.51 -34.52
C ALA A 414 -11.94 -12.87 -34.10
N HIS A 415 -12.82 -11.89 -33.88
CA HIS A 415 -14.19 -12.11 -33.38
C HIS A 415 -15.27 -11.29 -34.12
N LEU A 416 -14.99 -10.84 -35.34
CA LEU A 416 -15.92 -10.04 -36.14
C LEU A 416 -16.67 -10.87 -37.19
N ASP A 417 -17.89 -10.44 -37.51
CA ASP A 417 -18.58 -10.93 -38.70
C ASP A 417 -18.03 -10.24 -39.97
N LYS A 418 -18.38 -10.79 -41.14
CA LYS A 418 -17.88 -10.27 -42.43
C LYS A 418 -18.28 -8.81 -42.67
N GLU A 419 -19.46 -8.39 -42.21
CA GLU A 419 -19.96 -7.03 -42.39
C GLU A 419 -19.16 -6.03 -41.56
N ASN A 420 -18.99 -6.26 -40.25
CA ASN A 420 -18.17 -5.39 -39.41
C ASN A 420 -16.70 -5.41 -39.83
N THR A 421 -16.20 -6.55 -40.32
CA THR A 421 -14.83 -6.67 -40.85
C THR A 421 -14.65 -5.77 -42.07
N GLN A 422 -15.60 -5.77 -43.02
CA GLN A 422 -15.57 -4.91 -44.20
C GLN A 422 -15.64 -3.42 -43.84
N ILE A 423 -16.48 -3.05 -42.87
CA ILE A 423 -16.58 -1.66 -42.39
C ILE A 423 -15.25 -1.20 -41.79
N ILE A 424 -14.65 -2.01 -40.92
CA ILE A 424 -13.36 -1.66 -40.31
C ILE A 424 -12.25 -1.65 -41.35
N ASP A 425 -12.26 -2.58 -42.33
CA ASP A 425 -11.30 -2.57 -43.44
C ASP A 425 -11.35 -1.26 -44.24
N GLN A 426 -12.56 -0.79 -44.58
CA GLN A 426 -12.73 0.51 -45.23
C GLN A 426 -12.19 1.66 -44.39
N TYR A 427 -12.46 1.68 -43.08
CA TYR A 427 -11.94 2.71 -42.18
C TYR A 427 -10.41 2.69 -42.06
N LEU A 428 -9.80 1.51 -42.05
CA LEU A 428 -8.34 1.37 -42.01
C LEU A 428 -7.70 1.81 -43.33
N ASP A 429 -8.34 1.52 -44.47
CA ASP A 429 -7.84 1.96 -45.77
C ASP A 429 -7.94 3.49 -45.93
N GLU A 430 -9.00 4.12 -45.40
CA GLU A 430 -9.09 5.58 -45.31
C GLU A 430 -8.00 6.17 -44.40
N LEU A 431 -7.77 5.57 -43.22
CA LEU A 431 -6.69 5.96 -42.31
C LEU A 431 -5.32 5.85 -42.99
N ALA A 432 -5.10 4.79 -43.77
CA ALA A 432 -3.85 4.52 -44.46
C ALA A 432 -3.50 5.59 -45.52
N GLN A 433 -4.48 6.37 -46.02
CA GLN A 433 -4.20 7.49 -46.93
C GLN A 433 -3.48 8.64 -46.24
N THR A 434 -3.67 8.79 -44.93
CA THR A 434 -3.13 9.91 -44.15
C THR A 434 -2.01 9.49 -43.20
N ARG A 435 -2.04 8.24 -42.72
CA ARG A 435 -1.18 7.70 -41.66
C ARG A 435 -0.60 6.33 -42.04
N LEU A 436 0.39 5.85 -41.29
CA LEU A 436 0.88 4.48 -41.39
C LEU A 436 -0.03 3.57 -40.55
N VAL A 437 -0.64 2.56 -41.15
CA VAL A 437 -1.44 1.55 -40.45
C VAL A 437 -0.69 0.22 -40.46
N ILE A 438 -0.45 -0.37 -39.29
CA ILE A 438 0.17 -1.69 -39.16
C ILE A 438 -0.82 -2.61 -38.45
N ASP A 439 -1.35 -3.62 -39.14
CA ASP A 439 -2.29 -4.57 -38.55
C ASP A 439 -1.76 -6.00 -38.55
N VAL A 440 -1.97 -6.74 -37.47
CA VAL A 440 -1.68 -8.17 -37.38
C VAL A 440 -2.94 -8.96 -37.64
N ARG A 441 -2.86 -9.95 -38.54
CA ARG A 441 -3.95 -10.86 -38.88
C ARG A 441 -3.50 -12.32 -38.87
N HIS A 442 -4.47 -13.23 -38.76
CA HIS A 442 -4.25 -14.67 -38.90
C HIS A 442 -4.26 -15.14 -40.35
#